data_AF-A0A7X0H695-F1
#
_entry.id   AF-A0A7X0H695-F1
#
_cell.length_a   1.000
_cell.length_b   1.000
_cell.length_c   1.000
_cell.angle_alpha   90.00
_cell.angle_beta   90.00
_cell.angle_gamma   90.00
#
_symmetry.space_group_name_H-M   'P 1'
#
loop_
_entity.id
_entity.type
_entity.pdbx_description
1 polymer ?
#
loop_
_entity_poly.entity_id
_entity_poly.type
_entity_poly.pdbx_seq_one_letter_code
_entity_poly.pdbx_strand_id
1 'polypeptide(L)' 'MSQFSLKPRSGPSPETTSSLPHSQLTQHGPQGVIDELHEWCFSLPHVDNEPSGISVPGSRALVMHEDVECNH' A
#
# COMPACT_ATOMS: atom_id res chain seq x y z
N MET A 1 22.79 19.13 -19.10
CA MET A 1 21.82 18.64 -18.11
C MET A 1 20.46 18.63 -18.79
N SER A 2 19.82 17.46 -18.94
CA SER A 2 18.46 17.40 -19.50
C SER A 2 17.48 17.83 -18.42
N GLN A 3 16.62 18.81 -18.72
CA GLN A 3 15.59 19.28 -17.80
C GLN A 3 14.38 18.34 -17.88
N PHE A 4 14.09 17.64 -16.79
CA PHE A 4 12.88 16.85 -16.68
C PHE A 4 11.68 17.78 -16.46
N SER A 5 10.82 17.95 -17.48
CA SER A 5 9.54 18.64 -17.32
C SER A 5 8.50 17.67 -16.77
N LEU A 6 8.25 17.72 -15.46
CA LEU A 6 7.13 17.00 -14.86
C LEU A 6 5.82 17.70 -15.19
N LYS A 7 4.76 16.92 -15.47
CA LYS A 7 3.41 17.49 -15.63
C LYS A 7 2.96 18.10 -14.30
N PRO A 8 2.25 19.25 -14.32
CA PRO A 8 1.63 19.80 -13.12
C PRO A 8 0.67 18.78 -12.49
N ARG A 9 0.66 18.73 -11.15
CA ARG A 9 -0.29 17.91 -10.39
C ARG A 9 -1.72 18.39 -10.66
N SER A 10 -2.62 17.48 -10.99
CA SER A 10 -4.05 17.76 -11.13
C SER A 10 -4.81 17.40 -9.85
N GLY A 11 -5.93 18.10 -9.60
CA GLY A 11 -6.84 17.81 -8.50
C GLY A 11 -6.52 18.53 -7.18
N PRO A 12 -7.42 18.43 -6.17
CA PRO A 12 -7.24 19.07 -4.87
C PRO A 12 -6.02 18.50 -4.14
N SER A 13 -5.50 19.22 -3.14
CA SER A 13 -4.51 18.64 -2.23
C SER A 13 -5.16 17.52 -1.39
N PRO A 14 -4.42 16.45 -1.05
CA PRO A 14 -4.94 15.42 -0.16
C PRO A 14 -5.22 16.01 1.22
N GLU A 15 -6.23 15.47 1.90
CA GLU A 15 -6.42 15.74 3.32
C GLU A 15 -5.41 14.92 4.13
N THR A 16 -4.87 15.54 5.17
CA THR A 16 -3.88 14.93 6.07
C THR A 16 -4.24 15.26 7.51
N THR A 17 -3.71 14.51 8.47
CA THR A 17 -3.86 14.84 9.90
C THR A 17 -2.68 15.69 10.39
N SER A 18 -2.86 16.38 11.51
CA SER A 18 -1.78 17.13 12.16
C SER A 18 -0.74 16.23 12.82
N SER A 19 -1.13 15.03 13.26
CA SER A 19 -0.25 14.06 13.93
C SER A 19 0.49 13.14 12.96
N LEU A 20 -0.10 12.82 11.80
CA LEU A 20 0.46 11.98 10.75
C LEU A 20 0.37 12.69 9.40
N PRO A 21 1.14 13.76 9.17
CA PRO A 21 1.03 14.59 7.97
C PRO A 21 1.47 13.87 6.68
N HIS A 22 2.14 12.73 6.80
CA HIS A 22 2.50 11.87 5.67
C HIS A 22 1.35 10.93 5.25
N SER A 23 0.32 10.76 6.08
CA SER A 23 -0.85 9.94 5.77
C SER A 23 -1.89 10.77 5.00
N GLN A 24 -2.13 10.38 3.76
CA GLN A 24 -3.19 10.95 2.92
C GLN A 24 -4.51 10.22 3.20
N LEU A 25 -5.57 10.97 3.48
CA LEU A 25 -6.88 10.41 3.88
C LEU A 25 -7.88 10.29 2.73
N THR A 26 -7.70 11.09 1.68
CA THR A 26 -8.69 11.23 0.59
C THR A 26 -8.15 10.83 -0.79
N GLN A 27 -6.87 10.49 -0.87
CA GLN A 27 -6.21 10.14 -2.14
C GLN A 27 -5.61 8.75 -2.02
N HIS A 28 -6.39 7.77 -2.48
CA HIS A 28 -5.98 6.38 -2.60
C HIS A 28 -6.14 5.91 -4.04
N GLY A 29 -5.54 4.75 -4.36
CA GLY A 29 -5.80 4.09 -5.63
C GLY A 29 -7.29 3.75 -5.78
N PRO A 30 -7.78 3.52 -7.02
CA PRO A 30 -9.14 3.03 -7.24
C PRO A 30 -9.37 1.72 -6.49
N GLN A 31 -10.57 1.54 -5.91
CA GLN A 31 -10.87 0.35 -5.09
C GLN A 31 -10.63 -0.96 -5.84
N GLY A 32 -11.04 -1.05 -7.11
CA GLY A 32 -10.82 -2.26 -7.92
C GLY A 32 -9.33 -2.61 -8.09
N VAL A 33 -8.44 -1.62 -8.18
CA VAL A 33 -6.99 -1.85 -8.25
C VAL A 33 -6.46 -2.37 -6.90
N ILE A 34 -7.00 -1.86 -5.78
CA ILE A 34 -6.65 -2.33 -4.44
C ILE A 34 -7.11 -3.77 -4.24
N ASP A 35 -8.30 -4.11 -4.73
CA ASP A 35 -8.87 -5.45 -4.64
C ASP A 35 -8.05 -6.45 -5.46
N GLU A 36 -7.74 -6.14 -6.73
CA GLU A 36 -6.87 -6.94 -7.59
C GLU A 36 -5.46 -7.12 -6.99
N LEU A 37 -4.91 -6.05 -6.39
CA LEU A 37 -3.61 -6.12 -5.71
C LEU A 37 -3.67 -7.08 -4.51
N HIS A 38 -4.74 -7.04 -3.71
CA HIS A 38 -4.91 -7.98 -2.61
C HIS A 38 -5.02 -9.41 -3.11
N GLU A 39 -5.86 -9.67 -4.11
CA GLU A 39 -6.00 -11.00 -4.70
C GLU A 39 -4.66 -11.56 -5.17
N TRP A 40 -3.87 -10.75 -5.88
CA TRP A 40 -2.55 -11.14 -6.32
C TRP A 40 -1.59 -11.38 -5.14
N CYS A 41 -1.47 -10.44 -4.21
CA CYS A 41 -0.55 -10.55 -3.07
C CYS A 41 -0.81 -11.80 -2.22
N PHE A 42 -2.09 -12.16 -1.99
CA PHE A 42 -2.45 -13.33 -1.19
C PHE A 42 -2.54 -14.63 -2.00
N SER A 43 -2.31 -14.56 -3.31
CA SER A 43 -2.08 -15.74 -4.15
C SER A 43 -0.61 -16.19 -4.15
N LEU A 44 0.29 -15.37 -3.58
CA LEU A 44 1.71 -15.70 -3.50
C LEU A 44 1.91 -16.97 -2.65
N PRO A 45 2.80 -17.88 -3.07
CA PRO A 45 3.07 -19.10 -2.31
C PRO A 45 3.67 -18.76 -0.95
N HIS A 46 3.28 -19.53 0.06
CA HIS A 46 3.80 -19.43 1.43
C HIS A 46 3.50 -18.10 2.14
N VAL A 47 2.41 -17.44 1.73
CA VAL A 47 1.95 -16.20 2.34
C VAL A 47 0.51 -16.36 2.83
N ASP A 48 0.31 -16.07 4.11
CA ASP A 48 -1.01 -15.99 4.75
C ASP A 48 -1.50 -14.54 4.84
N ASN A 49 -2.82 -14.40 4.77
CA ASN A 49 -3.52 -13.13 4.95
C ASN A 49 -4.01 -12.99 6.40
N GLU A 50 -3.29 -12.22 7.19
CA GLU A 50 -3.60 -12.03 8.62
C GLU A 50 -3.95 -10.57 8.95
N PRO A 51 -4.71 -10.29 10.02
CA PRO A 51 -4.87 -8.92 10.51
C PRO A 51 -3.52 -8.32 10.92
N SER A 52 -3.23 -7.10 10.46
CA SER A 52 -2.00 -6.40 10.87
C SER A 52 -2.16 -5.78 12.25
N GLY A 53 -1.20 -6.05 13.15
CA GLY A 53 -1.17 -5.49 14.50
C GLY A 53 -0.39 -4.17 14.67
N ILE A 54 0.27 -3.67 13.61
CA ILE A 54 1.19 -2.51 13.70
C ILE A 54 0.72 -1.30 12.89
N SER A 55 0.09 -1.53 11.74
CA SER A 55 -0.35 -0.46 10.85
C SER A 55 -1.69 0.15 11.32
N VAL A 56 -2.51 0.65 10.39
CA VAL A 56 -3.81 1.24 10.70
C VAL A 56 -4.89 0.17 10.96
N PRO A 57 -5.95 0.48 11.73
CA PRO A 57 -7.06 -0.45 11.93
C PRO A 57 -7.62 -0.98 10.61
N GLY A 58 -7.85 -2.30 10.54
CA GLY A 58 -8.36 -2.97 9.34
C GLY A 58 -7.31 -3.29 8.26
N SER A 59 -6.04 -2.91 8.47
CA SER A 59 -4.95 -3.33 7.60
C SER A 59 -4.72 -4.84 7.67
N ARG A 60 -4.22 -5.40 6.57
CA ARG A 60 -3.91 -6.81 6.39
C ARG A 60 -2.40 -6.97 6.21
N ALA A 61 -1.83 -8.01 6.81
CA ALA A 61 -0.44 -8.38 6.71
C ALA A 61 -0.25 -9.55 5.73
N LEU A 62 0.86 -9.50 5.00
CA LEU A 62 1.40 -10.65 4.27
C LEU A 62 2.35 -11.38 5.23
N VAL A 63 1.91 -12.51 5.77
CA VAL A 63 2.69 -13.29 6.74
C VAL A 63 3.35 -14.45 6.01
N MET A 64 4.68 -14.48 5.99
CA MET A 64 5.43 -15.57 5.39
C MET A 64 5.49 -16.76 6.35
N HIS A 65 5.42 -17.98 5.83
CA HIS A 65 5.61 -19.19 6.62
C HIS A 65 7.03 -19.21 7.22
N GLU A 66 7.17 -19.66 8.48
CA GLU A 66 8.43 -19.55 9.25
C GLU A 66 9.65 -20.23 8.59
N ASP A 67 9.44 -21.32 7.86
CA ASP A 67 10.49 -22.13 7.23
C ASP A 67 10.78 -21.76 5.76
N VAL A 68 10.29 -20.62 5.29
CA VAL A 68 10.43 -20.17 3.90
C VAL A 68 11.33 -18.94 3.83
N GLU A 69 12.38 -19.04 3.02
CA GLU A 69 13.27 -17.92 2.76
C GLU A 69 12.74 -17.03 1.64
N CYS A 70 12.93 -15.72 1.78
CA CYS A 70 12.76 -14.80 0.66
C CYS A 70 13.77 -15.14 -0.45
N ASN A 71 13.39 -14.84 -1.69
CA ASN A 71 14.27 -14.96 -2.86
C ASN A 71 15.60 -14.25 -2.57
N HIS A 72 16.72 -14.93 -2.82
CA HIS A 72 18.07 -14.39 -2.72
C HIS A 72 18.39 -13.34 -3.80
#